data_AF-A0A7H8HHB3-F1
#
_entry.id   AF-A0A7H8HHB3-F1
#
_cell.length_a   1.000
_cell.length_b   1.000
_cell.length_c   1.000
_cell.angle_alpha   90.00
_cell.angle_beta   90.00
_cell.angle_gamma   90.00
#
_symmetry.space_group_name_H-M   'P 1'
#
loop_
_entity.id
_entity.type
_entity.pdbx_description
1 polymer ?
#
loop_
_entity_poly.entity_id
_entity_poly.type
_entity_poly.pdbx_seq_one_letter_code
_entity_poly.pdbx_strand_id
1 'polypeptide(L)'
;MHPEQDFVPRSVAELAADPAWTVTRTGTTGQWLTAERVVERDGYRRLIGLTPIRPGTVALMLWADGEVVEHVRGTEAELCATAHRWAAELPAGERA
;
A
#
# COMPACT_ATOMS: atom_id res chain seq x y z
N MET A 1 -12.17 -21.58 10.76
CA MET A 1 -10.77 -21.45 10.34
C MET A 1 -10.31 -20.10 10.84
N HIS A 2 -9.50 -20.06 11.89
CA HIS A 2 -8.82 -18.88 12.47
C HIS A 2 -7.53 -19.43 13.14
N PRO A 3 -6.41 -18.69 13.20
CA PRO A 3 -6.28 -17.25 12.98
C PRO A 3 -5.52 -16.91 11.70
N GLU A 4 -5.88 -15.82 11.04
CA GLU A 4 -4.95 -15.06 10.21
C GLU A 4 -3.84 -14.60 11.15
N GLN A 5 -2.73 -15.36 11.19
CA GLN A 5 -1.55 -14.96 11.95
C GLN A 5 -1.10 -13.58 11.47
N ASP A 6 -0.67 -12.74 12.41
CA ASP A 6 -0.26 -11.33 12.29
C ASP A 6 0.81 -11.06 11.22
N PHE A 7 0.52 -11.32 9.94
CA PHE A 7 1.44 -11.06 8.86
C PHE A 7 1.46 -9.57 8.57
N VAL A 8 2.48 -8.89 9.08
CA VAL A 8 2.75 -7.49 8.77
C VAL A 8 3.84 -7.43 7.69
N PRO A 9 3.51 -7.06 6.44
CA PRO A 9 4.50 -6.98 5.37
C PRO A 9 5.48 -5.85 5.64
N ARG A 10 6.75 -6.13 5.41
CA ARG A 10 7.91 -5.25 5.59
C ARG A 10 8.59 -4.91 4.26
N SER A 11 8.07 -5.40 3.14
CA SER A 11 8.59 -5.10 1.81
C SER A 11 7.49 -5.09 0.75
N VAL A 12 7.76 -4.44 -0.38
CA VAL A 12 6.88 -4.47 -1.55
C VAL A 12 6.80 -5.87 -2.16
N ALA A 13 7.85 -6.70 -2.01
CA ALA A 13 7.81 -8.10 -2.42
C ALA A 13 6.80 -8.90 -1.60
N GLU A 14 6.70 -8.64 -0.30
CA GLU A 14 5.72 -9.24 0.60
C GLU A 14 4.29 -8.72 0.32
N LEU A 15 4.12 -7.43 0.01
CA LEU A 15 2.83 -6.91 -0.48
C LEU A 15 2.40 -7.59 -1.79
N ALA A 16 3.34 -7.79 -2.71
CA ALA A 16 3.09 -8.43 -4.01
C ALA A 16 2.68 -9.92 -3.92
N ALA A 17 2.83 -10.54 -2.74
CA ALA A 17 2.29 -11.89 -2.52
C ALA A 17 0.75 -11.89 -2.47
N ASP A 18 0.12 -10.74 -2.17
CA ASP A 18 -1.32 -10.54 -2.29
C ASP A 18 -1.64 -10.01 -3.71
N PRO A 19 -2.42 -10.74 -4.52
CA PRO A 19 -2.74 -10.36 -5.90
C PRO A 19 -3.60 -9.09 -6.01
N ALA A 20 -4.15 -8.57 -4.92
CA ALA A 20 -4.81 -7.27 -4.90
C ALA A 20 -3.82 -6.10 -5.08
N TRP A 21 -2.52 -6.34 -4.89
CA TRP A 21 -1.47 -5.36 -5.14
C TRP A 21 -0.95 -5.44 -6.57
N THR A 22 -0.93 -4.30 -7.26
CA THR A 22 -0.26 -4.12 -8.53
C THR A 22 1.10 -3.48 -8.30
N VAL A 23 2.18 -4.19 -8.64
CA VAL A 23 3.56 -3.68 -8.50
C VAL A 23 4.17 -3.44 -9.87
N THR A 24 4.49 -2.18 -10.18
CA THR A 24 5.19 -1.81 -11.40
C THR A 24 6.70 -1.86 -11.15
N ARG A 25 7.47 -2.48 -12.04
CA ARG A 25 8.93 -2.62 -11.93
C ARG A 25 9.65 -2.07 -13.16
N THR A 26 10.85 -1.57 -12.95
CA THR A 26 11.78 -1.22 -14.02
C THR A 26 12.36 -2.49 -14.66
N GLY A 27 12.34 -2.56 -16.00
CA GLY A 27 12.81 -3.74 -16.73
C GLY A 27 14.32 -3.99 -16.68
N THR A 28 15.12 -2.98 -16.31
CA THR A 28 16.60 -3.05 -16.34
C THR A 28 17.22 -3.40 -14.99
N THR A 29 16.63 -3.00 -13.87
CA THR A 29 17.17 -3.28 -12.52
C THR A 29 16.23 -4.11 -11.65
N GLY A 30 15.00 -4.38 -12.11
CA GLY A 30 13.98 -5.10 -11.34
C GLY A 30 13.45 -4.32 -10.13
N GLN A 31 13.91 -3.08 -9.94
CA GLN A 31 13.45 -2.19 -8.87
C GLN A 31 12.00 -1.79 -9.13
N TRP A 32 11.20 -1.79 -8.09
CA TRP A 32 9.81 -1.37 -8.16
C TRP A 32 9.72 0.17 -8.26
N LEU A 33 8.70 0.67 -8.95
CA LEU A 33 8.40 2.09 -9.15
C LEU A 33 7.16 2.50 -8.35
N THR A 34 6.13 1.68 -8.44
CA THR A 34 4.88 1.85 -7.69
C THR A 34 4.40 0.50 -7.16
N ALA A 35 3.76 0.53 -6.01
CA ALA A 35 2.95 -0.57 -5.50
C ALA A 35 1.59 0.00 -5.13
N GLU A 36 0.55 -0.46 -5.80
CA GLU A 36 -0.78 0.15 -5.77
C GLU A 36 -1.85 -0.89 -5.42
N ARG A 37 -2.81 -0.49 -4.59
CA ARG A 37 -3.98 -1.30 -4.29
C ARG A 37 -5.22 -0.42 -4.29
N VAL A 38 -6.24 -0.86 -5.02
CA VAL A 38 -7.56 -0.25 -4.99
C VAL A 38 -8.36 -0.90 -3.86
N VAL A 39 -9.05 -0.05 -3.10
CA VAL A 39 -9.95 -0.46 -2.03
C VAL A 39 -11.32 0.16 -2.31
N GLU A 40 -12.37 -0.67 -2.37
CA GLU A 40 -13.73 -0.23 -2.68
C GLU A 40 -14.68 -0.66 -1.57
N ARG A 41 -15.52 0.28 -1.11
CA ARG A 41 -16.62 0.01 -0.18
C ARG A 41 -17.73 1.04 -0.34
N ASP A 42 -18.99 0.59 -0.33
CA ASP A 42 -20.19 1.45 -0.34
C ASP A 42 -20.18 2.51 -1.45
N GLY A 43 -19.59 2.18 -2.61
CA GLY A 43 -19.44 3.09 -3.75
C GLY A 43 -18.25 4.07 -3.64
N TYR A 44 -17.54 4.10 -2.52
CA TYR A 44 -16.32 4.86 -2.34
C TYR A 44 -15.11 4.05 -2.78
N ARG A 45 -14.35 4.61 -3.71
CA ARG A 45 -13.08 4.06 -4.19
C ARG A 45 -11.93 4.84 -3.56
N ARG A 46 -10.98 4.11 -2.98
CA ARG A 46 -9.71 4.64 -2.49
C ARG A 46 -8.55 3.93 -3.19
N LEU A 47 -7.49 4.66 -3.44
CA LEU A 47 -6.24 4.09 -3.96
C LEU A 47 -5.18 4.25 -2.86
N ILE A 48 -4.50 3.16 -2.54
CA ILE A 48 -3.29 3.16 -1.71
C ILE A 48 -2.12 2.99 -2.66
N GLY A 49 -1.11 3.84 -2.54
CA GLY A 49 0.06 3.80 -3.42
C GLY A 49 1.34 4.06 -2.66
N LEU A 50 2.35 3.23 -2.92
CA LEU A 50 3.72 3.42 -2.48
C LEU A 50 4.60 3.79 -3.68
N THR A 51 5.61 4.63 -3.45
CA THR A 51 6.66 4.91 -4.44
C THR A 51 8.00 5.20 -3.74
N PRO A 52 9.14 4.69 -4.23
CA PRO A 52 10.43 5.04 -3.68
C PRO A 52 10.80 6.46 -4.13
N ILE A 53 11.15 7.33 -3.18
CA ILE A 53 11.47 8.74 -3.48
C ILE A 53 12.97 9.04 -3.44
N ARG A 54 13.74 8.22 -2.72
CA ARG A 54 15.21 8.21 -2.65
C ARG A 54 15.66 6.90 -2.01
N PRO A 55 16.95 6.52 -2.07
CA PRO A 55 17.43 5.28 -1.45
C PRO A 55 16.99 5.16 0.02
N GLY A 56 16.32 4.05 0.35
CA GLY A 56 15.83 3.76 1.71
C GLY A 56 14.61 4.57 2.18
N THR A 57 14.02 5.43 1.34
CA THR A 57 12.81 6.19 1.69
C THR A 57 11.70 5.95 0.68
N VAL A 58 10.52 5.62 1.21
CA VAL A 58 9.28 5.42 0.46
C VAL A 58 8.30 6.52 0.84
N ALA A 59 7.47 6.93 -0.11
CA ALA A 59 6.26 7.70 0.15
C ALA A 59 5.05 6.77 0.02
N LEU A 60 4.10 6.91 0.95
CA LEU A 60 2.78 6.28 0.95
C LEU A 60 1.75 7.39 0.78
N MET A 61 0.81 7.18 -0.13
CA MET A 61 -0.26 8.12 -0.43
C MET A 61 -1.60 7.39 -0.43
N LEU A 62 -2.62 8.08 0.06
CA LEU A 62 -4.02 7.66 -0.03
C LEU A 62 -4.74 8.66 -0.92
N TRP A 63 -5.39 8.16 -1.97
CA TRP A 63 -6.25 8.98 -2.81
C TRP A 63 -7.72 8.67 -2.58
N ALA A 64 -8.53 9.72 -2.59
CA ALA A 64 -9.97 9.69 -2.61
C ALA A 64 -10.44 10.54 -3.80
N ASP A 65 -11.20 9.94 -4.71
CA ASP A 65 -11.82 10.67 -5.83
C ASP A 65 -10.82 11.47 -6.69
N GLY A 66 -9.60 10.93 -6.84
CA GLY A 66 -8.51 11.54 -7.61
C GLY A 66 -7.59 12.48 -6.82
N GLU A 67 -7.96 12.85 -5.60
CA GLU A 67 -7.20 13.76 -4.74
C GLU A 67 -6.39 13.02 -3.68
N VAL A 68 -5.17 13.48 -3.40
CA VAL A 68 -4.37 12.96 -2.29
C VAL A 68 -4.94 13.48 -0.97
N VAL A 69 -5.48 12.58 -0.16
CA VAL A 69 -6.02 12.92 1.17
C VAL A 69 -5.04 12.65 2.30
N GLU A 70 -4.05 11.79 2.06
CA GLU A 70 -2.99 11.52 3.03
C GLU A 70 -1.67 11.21 2.33
N HIS A 71 -0.57 11.66 2.93
CA HIS A 71 0.77 11.45 2.41
C HIS A 71 1.77 11.30 3.56
N VAL A 72 2.43 10.16 3.63
CA VAL A 72 3.38 9.79 4.67
C VAL A 72 4.69 9.37 4.03
N ARG A 73 5.81 9.65 4.69
CA ARG A 73 7.15 9.23 4.26
C ARG A 73 7.82 8.42 5.36
N GLY A 74 8.56 7.40 4.98
CA GLY A 74 9.19 6.49 5.93
C GLY A 74 10.08 5.46 5.23
N THR A 75 10.50 4.46 5.99
CA THR A 75 11.18 3.29 5.43
C THR A 75 10.20 2.39 4.68
N GLU A 76 10.72 1.51 3.81
CA GLU A 76 9.88 0.54 3.11
C GLU A 76 9.10 -0.34 4.09
N ALA A 77 9.73 -0.79 5.18
CA ALA A 77 9.09 -1.65 6.17
C ALA A 77 7.93 -0.95 6.89
N GLU A 78 8.14 0.28 7.36
CA GLU A 78 7.09 1.05 8.04
C GLU A 78 5.90 1.33 7.11
N LEU A 79 6.17 1.68 5.86
CA LEU A 79 5.11 2.07 4.93
C LEU A 79 4.39 0.86 4.34
N CYS A 80 5.06 -0.29 4.14
CA CYS A 80 4.37 -1.52 3.78
C CYS A 80 3.43 -2.00 4.89
N ALA A 81 3.86 -1.93 6.15
CA ALA A 81 3.04 -2.26 7.30
C ALA A 81 1.82 -1.33 7.41
N THR A 82 2.04 -0.03 7.23
CA THR A 82 0.98 0.98 7.25
C THR A 82 -0.01 0.77 6.11
N ALA A 83 0.48 0.52 4.90
CA ALA A 83 -0.35 0.29 3.72
C ALA A 83 -1.20 -0.97 3.84
N HIS A 84 -0.64 -2.06 4.39
CA HIS A 84 -1.39 -3.29 4.68
C HIS A 84 -2.52 -3.04 5.69
N ARG A 85 -2.22 -2.28 6.75
CA ARG A 85 -3.22 -1.90 7.74
C ARG A 85 -4.35 -1.05 7.14
N TRP A 86 -4.01 -0.04 6.32
CA TRP A 86 -5.02 0.76 5.62
C TRP A 86 -5.89 -0.10 4.71
N ALA A 87 -5.31 -1.08 4.02
CA ALA A 87 -6.06 -2.00 3.18
C ALA A 87 -7.06 -2.86 3.97
N ALA A 88 -6.82 -3.10 5.26
CA ALA A 88 -7.74 -3.81 6.15
C ALA A 88 -8.78 -2.88 6.82
N GLU A 89 -8.38 -1.67 7.22
CA GLU A 89 -9.22 -0.71 7.96
C GLU A 89 -10.16 0.09 7.05
N LEU A 90 -9.73 0.45 5.83
CA LEU A 90 -10.55 1.26 4.92
C LEU A 90 -11.83 0.54 4.47
N PRO A 91 -11.82 -0.78 4.14
CA PRO A 91 -13.04 -1.55 3.99
C PRO A 91 -13.84 -1.69 5.28
N ALA A 92 -13.27 -1.48 6.47
CA ALA A 92 -13.98 -1.56 7.74
C ALA A 92 -14.65 -0.22 8.15
N GLY A 93 -14.28 0.89 7.49
CA GLY A 93 -14.81 2.23 7.79
C GLY A 93 -14.19 2.85 9.04
N GLU A 94 -13.07 2.30 9.51
CA GLU A 94 -12.43 2.69 10.77
C GLU A 94 -11.49 3.90 10.65
N ARG A 95 -11.21 4.38 9.43
CA ARG A 95 -10.50 5.65 9.19
C ARG A 95 -11.50 6.72 8.74
N ALA A 96 -11.85 7.62 9.65
CA ALA A 96 -12.65 8.84 9.44
C ALA A 96 -11.75 10.08 9.58
#